data_AF-A0A164XRX7-F1
#
_entry.id   AF-A0A164XRX7-F1
#
_cell.length_a   1.000
_cell.length_b   1.000
_cell.length_c   1.000
_cell.angle_alpha   90.00
_cell.angle_beta   90.00
_cell.angle_gamma   90.00
#
_symmetry.space_group_name_H-M   'P 1'
#
loop_
_entity.id
_entity.type
_entity.pdbx_description
1 polymer ?
#
loop_
_entity_poly.entity_id
_entity_poly.type
_entity_poly.pdbx_seq_one_letter_code
_entity_poly.pdbx_strand_id
1 'polypeptide(L)'
;MEPSEASHASKAPGDAVQTANETLAGLRLSLDQDPPDSHTMNGITNGVSKHDYTEVPHSPDANGDAESRVARLQEELERTREERETYASQYRELLARLTTMRSTLGNKLKQDAEELDRREQTIATLTLQQEDLQSTVQTLQSELIESNAESERVSNELELMRSRALEYEQTSHEAMMRERELREVRNELEMSRIARDEIERLLQQERLASEQTKEQVEELSRDLESAREGKAVAEEELRREQERCFNLQSVLEDFQSTKELELRRAVEEQESHLNSVTQALAEYKHRALQAELQLEETSSSSSRVKELEDDLKEKNAVIGKLRHQTVVLNEHLTEALRRLNKNSGDNNVDRRLVTNVLISFLNTPRGDSKRFEMLNILATVLSWEDAERERAGLQRLSSSTDIGHGRPLGVRRASSSQPSEGSEHTESFSQMWVEYLLKEAGQGASTSAPRETGVSPSHSNPSLPSSPSLTPGVNGQRRLASFGAAMASSPNLHSHLNSPPSRKGKGPQLL
;
A
#
# COMPACT_ATOMS: atom_id res chain seq x y z
N MET A 1 -26.29 -34.16 34.05
CA MET A 1 -27.08 -35.28 33.51
C MET A 1 -26.40 -36.55 33.95
N GLU A 2 -26.90 -37.17 35.00
CA GLU A 2 -26.68 -38.59 35.28
C GLU A 2 -27.65 -39.41 34.39
N PRO A 3 -27.57 -40.74 34.39
CA PRO A 3 -28.58 -41.44 35.19
C PRO A 3 -28.15 -42.74 35.89
N SER A 4 -28.84 -42.98 37.00
CA SER A 4 -29.32 -44.29 37.49
C SER A 4 -28.32 -45.40 37.86
N GLU A 5 -28.14 -45.54 39.17
CA GLU A 5 -27.99 -46.84 39.84
C GLU A 5 -29.15 -47.80 39.47
N ALA A 6 -28.88 -49.11 39.51
CA ALA A 6 -29.91 -50.14 39.46
C ALA A 6 -29.57 -51.26 40.45
N SER A 7 -30.28 -51.30 41.58
CA SER A 7 -30.06 -52.29 42.64
C SER A 7 -30.99 -53.50 42.48
N HIS A 8 -30.44 -54.71 42.48
CA HIS A 8 -31.22 -55.94 42.67
C HIS A 8 -30.43 -56.96 43.50
N ALA A 9 -30.84 -57.12 44.76
CA ALA A 9 -30.37 -58.20 45.61
C ALA A 9 -31.18 -59.49 45.35
N SER A 10 -30.50 -60.62 45.16
CA SER A 10 -31.14 -61.93 45.01
C SER A 10 -30.74 -62.90 46.12
N LYS A 11 -31.53 -62.85 47.19
CA LYS A 11 -31.89 -63.90 48.15
C LYS A 11 -31.14 -65.25 48.02
N ALA A 12 -30.41 -65.63 49.07
CA ALA A 12 -29.78 -66.95 49.20
C ALA A 12 -30.80 -68.09 49.42
N PRO A 13 -30.51 -69.33 49.00
CA PRO A 13 -31.36 -70.50 49.25
C PRO A 13 -31.09 -71.15 50.62
N GLY A 14 -32.08 -71.07 51.50
CA GLY A 14 -32.26 -72.01 52.62
C GLY A 14 -33.33 -73.05 52.30
N ASP A 15 -33.68 -73.88 53.29
CA ASP A 15 -34.88 -74.73 53.32
C ASP A 15 -34.98 -75.87 52.29
N ALA A 16 -33.89 -76.60 52.06
CA ALA A 16 -33.89 -77.90 51.38
C ALA A 16 -33.39 -79.09 52.23
N VAL A 17 -32.77 -78.84 53.39
CA VAL A 17 -32.08 -79.88 54.20
C VAL A 17 -32.75 -80.14 55.56
N GLN A 18 -33.56 -79.20 56.08
CA GLN A 18 -34.29 -79.41 57.34
C GLN A 18 -35.62 -80.18 57.18
N THR A 19 -36.23 -80.14 56.00
CA THR A 19 -37.50 -80.84 55.69
C THR A 19 -37.36 -82.36 55.52
N ALA A 20 -36.14 -82.90 55.47
CA ALA A 20 -35.89 -84.34 55.33
C ALA A 20 -35.92 -85.12 56.66
N ASN A 21 -35.74 -84.45 57.81
CA ASN A 21 -35.60 -85.11 59.12
C ASN A 21 -36.90 -85.23 59.93
N GLU A 22 -38.01 -84.63 59.48
CA GLU A 22 -39.29 -84.63 60.23
C GLU A 22 -40.25 -85.77 59.82
N THR A 23 -39.90 -86.60 58.83
CA THR A 23 -40.79 -87.64 58.28
C THR A 23 -40.53 -89.07 58.77
N LEU A 24 -39.78 -89.26 59.87
CA LEU A 24 -39.45 -90.60 60.41
C LEU A 24 -39.93 -90.85 61.86
N ALA A 25 -41.10 -90.31 62.23
CA ALA A 25 -41.73 -90.60 63.52
C ALA A 25 -43.27 -90.61 63.40
N GLY A 26 -43.96 -91.73 63.73
CA GLY A 26 -45.42 -91.66 63.87
C GLY A 26 -46.32 -92.90 63.80
N LEU A 27 -45.84 -94.12 63.51
CA LEU A 27 -46.62 -95.37 63.53
C LEU A 27 -45.78 -96.47 64.20
N ARG A 28 -46.14 -97.17 65.30
CA ARG A 28 -47.43 -97.53 65.96
C ARG A 28 -48.37 -98.33 65.04
N LEU A 29 -48.96 -99.47 65.45
CA LEU A 29 -49.20 -100.02 66.81
C LEU A 29 -49.46 -101.56 66.76
N SER A 30 -49.34 -102.25 67.91
CA SER A 30 -49.79 -103.66 68.16
C SER A 30 -49.02 -104.78 67.43
N LEU A 31 -48.95 -106.02 67.95
CA LEU A 31 -49.84 -106.70 68.92
C LEU A 31 -49.06 -107.46 70.02
N ASP A 32 -49.75 -107.80 71.11
CA ASP A 32 -49.28 -108.46 72.33
C ASP A 32 -50.10 -109.74 72.60
N GLN A 33 -49.46 -110.85 73.03
CA GLN A 33 -50.07 -111.97 73.79
C GLN A 33 -49.08 -113.12 74.10
N ASP A 34 -48.89 -113.43 75.39
CA ASP A 34 -48.49 -114.78 75.86
C ASP A 34 -49.75 -115.71 76.00
N PRO A 35 -49.75 -116.82 76.77
CA PRO A 35 -50.07 -118.14 76.24
C PRO A 35 -51.46 -118.69 76.65
N PRO A 36 -51.82 -119.91 76.23
CA PRO A 36 -52.85 -120.70 76.91
C PRO A 36 -52.26 -121.98 77.56
N ASP A 37 -52.57 -122.13 78.84
CA ASP A 37 -52.36 -123.35 79.65
C ASP A 37 -53.70 -124.13 79.77
N SER A 38 -53.77 -125.14 80.66
CA SER A 38 -54.99 -125.79 81.20
C SER A 38 -55.66 -126.88 80.30
N HIS A 39 -55.76 -128.16 80.74
CA HIS A 39 -56.77 -128.78 81.66
C HIS A 39 -57.90 -129.54 80.89
N THR A 40 -58.53 -130.63 81.35
CA THR A 40 -58.48 -131.37 82.64
C THR A 40 -59.00 -132.83 82.49
N MET A 41 -58.68 -133.68 83.49
CA MET A 41 -59.47 -134.82 84.01
C MET A 41 -60.05 -135.91 83.07
N ASN A 42 -59.65 -137.15 83.35
CA ASN A 42 -60.58 -138.14 83.93
C ASN A 42 -59.80 -139.24 84.68
N GLY A 43 -60.36 -139.78 85.77
CA GLY A 43 -59.68 -140.80 86.58
C GLY A 43 -60.60 -141.64 87.46
N ILE A 44 -60.31 -142.95 87.53
CA ILE A 44 -60.94 -143.98 88.38
C ILE A 44 -59.81 -144.99 88.67
N THR A 45 -59.33 -145.36 89.87
CA THR A 45 -59.81 -145.48 91.27
C THR A 45 -60.64 -146.73 91.60
N ASN A 46 -59.96 -147.83 91.96
CA ASN A 46 -60.34 -148.86 92.97
C ASN A 46 -59.22 -149.94 93.05
N GLY A 47 -59.03 -150.74 94.10
CA GLY A 47 -59.87 -151.01 95.29
C GLY A 47 -60.27 -152.51 95.34
N VAL A 48 -59.43 -153.45 95.78
CA VAL A 48 -59.13 -153.88 97.18
C VAL A 48 -60.04 -155.02 97.72
N SER A 49 -59.42 -156.21 97.90
CA SER A 49 -59.70 -157.31 98.87
C SER A 49 -60.95 -158.23 98.80
N LYS A 50 -60.84 -159.37 99.54
CA LYS A 50 -61.81 -160.49 99.79
C LYS A 50 -61.91 -161.56 98.67
N HIS A 51 -62.22 -162.84 98.88
CA HIS A 51 -62.39 -163.75 100.07
C HIS A 51 -62.41 -165.23 99.55
N ASP A 52 -62.49 -166.32 100.34
CA ASP A 52 -61.76 -166.83 101.52
C ASP A 52 -62.34 -168.23 101.93
N TYR A 53 -61.71 -168.95 102.89
CA TYR A 53 -62.20 -170.19 103.58
C TYR A 53 -62.37 -171.49 102.73
N THR A 54 -61.59 -172.58 102.93
CA THR A 54 -61.59 -173.64 103.99
C THR A 54 -62.85 -174.52 104.10
N GLU A 55 -62.71 -175.85 103.94
CA GLU A 55 -63.12 -176.88 104.94
C GLU A 55 -62.79 -178.35 104.58
N VAL A 56 -62.95 -179.26 105.55
CA VAL A 56 -62.72 -180.72 105.58
C VAL A 56 -63.77 -181.28 106.57
N PRO A 57 -64.57 -182.36 106.32
CA PRO A 57 -64.14 -183.74 106.67
C PRO A 57 -64.94 -184.94 106.04
N HIS A 58 -64.81 -186.12 106.69
CA HIS A 58 -65.77 -187.26 106.80
C HIS A 58 -65.61 -188.42 105.79
N SER A 59 -65.65 -189.74 106.13
CA SER A 59 -65.35 -190.52 107.36
C SER A 59 -65.14 -192.03 106.97
N PRO A 60 -65.32 -193.12 107.78
CA PRO A 60 -64.48 -194.34 107.65
C PRO A 60 -65.19 -195.61 107.13
N ASP A 61 -64.47 -196.72 106.93
CA ASP A 61 -64.57 -197.92 107.81
C ASP A 61 -63.54 -199.04 107.50
N ALA A 62 -63.58 -200.14 108.27
CA ALA A 62 -62.47 -201.08 108.52
C ALA A 62 -62.42 -202.43 107.76
N ASN A 63 -61.25 -203.08 107.85
CA ASN A 63 -60.94 -204.52 107.70
C ASN A 63 -60.99 -205.21 106.31
N GLY A 64 -59.96 -206.05 106.02
CA GLY A 64 -60.02 -207.09 104.97
C GLY A 64 -58.73 -207.36 104.15
N ASP A 65 -57.98 -208.41 104.52
CA ASP A 65 -57.30 -209.38 103.63
C ASP A 65 -56.35 -208.92 102.49
N ALA A 66 -55.25 -208.30 102.94
CA ALA A 66 -53.86 -208.66 102.62
C ALA A 66 -53.31 -208.61 101.16
N GLU A 67 -53.82 -209.37 100.18
CA GLU A 67 -53.02 -209.71 98.98
C GLU A 67 -53.29 -208.86 97.71
N SER A 68 -54.42 -208.16 97.59
CA SER A 68 -54.72 -207.32 96.41
C SER A 68 -54.16 -205.88 96.48
N ARG A 69 -53.37 -205.54 97.50
CA ARG A 69 -53.00 -204.13 97.80
C ARG A 69 -51.79 -203.60 97.02
N VAL A 70 -51.01 -204.45 96.36
CA VAL A 70 -49.76 -204.04 95.69
C VAL A 70 -50.01 -203.33 94.35
N ALA A 71 -50.94 -203.82 93.53
CA ALA A 71 -51.12 -203.33 92.16
C ALA A 71 -51.58 -201.86 92.09
N ARG A 72 -52.56 -201.46 92.91
CA ARG A 72 -53.14 -200.10 92.89
C ARG A 72 -52.14 -199.01 93.30
N LEU A 73 -51.21 -199.33 94.21
CA LEU A 73 -50.17 -198.40 94.67
C LEU A 73 -49.10 -198.10 93.61
N GLN A 74 -49.04 -198.86 92.51
CA GLN A 74 -48.13 -198.56 91.39
C GLN A 74 -48.74 -197.52 90.44
N GLU A 75 -50.04 -197.61 90.17
CA GLU A 75 -50.79 -196.71 89.28
C GLU A 75 -50.85 -195.26 89.81
N GLU A 76 -51.06 -195.09 91.12
CA GLU A 76 -51.03 -193.77 91.78
C GLU A 76 -49.63 -193.12 91.77
N LEU A 77 -48.57 -193.94 91.75
CA LEU A 77 -47.18 -193.49 91.72
C LEU A 77 -46.72 -193.09 90.31
N GLU A 78 -47.27 -193.72 89.27
CA GLU A 78 -47.07 -193.31 87.88
C GLU A 78 -47.70 -191.93 87.61
N ARG A 79 -48.99 -191.76 87.97
CA ARG A 79 -49.75 -190.52 87.78
C ARG A 79 -49.10 -189.28 88.43
N THR A 80 -48.61 -189.44 89.66
CA THR A 80 -47.93 -188.36 90.39
C THR A 80 -46.56 -187.99 89.81
N ARG A 81 -45.93 -188.85 88.99
CA ARG A 81 -44.74 -188.52 88.20
C ARG A 81 -45.11 -187.72 86.95
N GLU A 82 -46.17 -188.10 86.23
CA GLU A 82 -46.65 -187.37 85.05
C GLU A 82 -46.99 -185.92 85.42
N GLU A 83 -47.77 -185.72 86.49
CA GLU A 83 -48.11 -184.39 87.01
C GLU A 83 -46.84 -183.58 87.33
N ARG A 84 -45.82 -184.18 87.96
CA ARG A 84 -44.53 -183.52 88.21
C ARG A 84 -43.77 -183.16 86.93
N GLU A 85 -43.78 -184.01 85.91
CA GLU A 85 -43.11 -183.72 84.63
C GLU A 85 -43.81 -182.57 83.89
N THR A 86 -45.13 -182.42 84.00
CA THR A 86 -45.85 -181.25 83.44
C THR A 86 -45.48 -179.94 84.13
N TYR A 87 -45.38 -179.91 85.47
CA TYR A 87 -44.90 -178.72 86.17
C TYR A 87 -43.42 -178.42 85.87
N ALA A 88 -42.59 -179.46 85.69
CA ALA A 88 -41.21 -179.28 85.27
C ALA A 88 -41.08 -178.74 83.84
N SER A 89 -41.94 -179.16 82.89
CA SER A 89 -41.95 -178.61 81.53
C SER A 89 -42.42 -177.15 81.52
N GLN A 90 -43.47 -176.81 82.29
CA GLN A 90 -43.92 -175.42 82.47
C GLN A 90 -42.82 -174.51 83.05
N TYR A 91 -42.07 -174.97 84.06
CA TYR A 91 -40.94 -174.22 84.61
C TYR A 91 -39.80 -174.03 83.58
N ARG A 92 -39.48 -175.05 82.79
CA ARG A 92 -38.50 -174.96 81.69
C ARG A 92 -38.98 -173.99 80.60
N GLU A 93 -40.26 -174.02 80.23
CA GLU A 93 -40.82 -173.11 79.23
C GLU A 93 -40.84 -171.65 79.73
N LEU A 94 -41.21 -171.41 80.99
CA LEU A 94 -41.22 -170.07 81.57
C LEU A 94 -39.79 -169.52 81.71
N LEU A 95 -38.80 -170.34 82.09
CA LEU A 95 -37.39 -169.98 82.03
C LEU A 95 -36.89 -169.73 80.60
N ALA A 96 -37.35 -170.50 79.61
CA ALA A 96 -37.04 -170.26 78.21
C ALA A 96 -37.63 -168.91 77.76
N ARG A 97 -38.91 -168.62 78.06
CA ARG A 97 -39.57 -167.33 77.77
C ARG A 97 -38.88 -166.16 78.47
N LEU A 98 -38.43 -166.32 79.70
CA LEU A 98 -37.68 -165.29 80.45
C LEU A 98 -36.27 -165.09 79.87
N THR A 99 -35.61 -166.16 79.41
CA THR A 99 -34.31 -166.09 78.72
C THR A 99 -34.43 -165.44 77.34
N THR A 100 -35.49 -165.75 76.57
CA THR A 100 -35.78 -165.06 75.31
C THR A 100 -36.21 -163.61 75.54
N MET A 101 -36.97 -163.28 76.59
CA MET A 101 -37.25 -161.89 76.95
C MET A 101 -35.96 -161.14 77.32
N ARG A 102 -35.10 -161.71 78.16
CA ARG A 102 -33.78 -161.12 78.46
C ARG A 102 -32.93 -160.93 77.20
N SER A 103 -32.92 -161.90 76.28
CA SER A 103 -32.15 -161.80 75.04
C SER A 103 -32.73 -160.76 74.09
N THR A 104 -34.04 -160.77 73.83
CA THR A 104 -34.71 -159.79 72.96
C THR A 104 -34.70 -158.39 73.54
N LEU A 105 -34.87 -158.21 74.85
CA LEU A 105 -34.82 -156.91 75.51
C LEU A 105 -33.39 -156.40 75.64
N GLY A 106 -32.40 -157.27 75.89
CA GLY A 106 -30.99 -156.91 75.84
C GLY A 106 -30.52 -156.52 74.44
N ASN A 107 -30.97 -157.24 73.41
CA ASN A 107 -30.71 -156.90 72.01
C ASN A 107 -31.43 -155.60 71.60
N LYS A 108 -32.67 -155.36 72.07
CA LYS A 108 -33.37 -154.09 71.87
C LYS A 108 -32.65 -152.94 72.56
N LEU A 109 -32.38 -153.02 73.86
CA LEU A 109 -31.64 -151.98 74.58
C LEU A 109 -30.26 -151.71 73.98
N LYS A 110 -29.57 -152.72 73.42
CA LYS A 110 -28.34 -152.53 72.65
C LYS A 110 -28.59 -151.86 71.30
N GLN A 111 -29.62 -152.25 70.57
CA GLN A 111 -30.01 -151.63 69.30
C GLN A 111 -30.44 -150.17 69.50
N ASP A 112 -31.25 -149.89 70.52
CA ASP A 112 -31.74 -148.59 70.92
C ASP A 112 -30.57 -147.71 71.37
N ALA A 113 -29.61 -148.25 72.14
CA ALA A 113 -28.36 -147.55 72.49
C ALA A 113 -27.50 -147.26 71.25
N GLU A 114 -27.26 -148.24 70.38
CA GLU A 114 -26.51 -147.99 69.13
C GLU A 114 -27.27 -147.04 68.17
N GLU A 115 -28.60 -146.97 68.22
CA GLU A 115 -29.39 -146.02 67.44
C GLU A 115 -29.35 -144.61 68.07
N LEU A 116 -29.28 -144.52 69.40
CA LEU A 116 -29.06 -143.29 70.15
C LEU A 116 -27.64 -142.77 69.91
N ASP A 117 -26.60 -143.61 69.99
CA ASP A 117 -25.21 -143.29 69.62
C ASP A 117 -25.14 -142.73 68.18
N ARG A 118 -25.83 -143.38 67.23
CA ARG A 118 -25.92 -142.89 65.83
C ARG A 118 -26.64 -141.54 65.75
N ARG A 119 -27.73 -141.34 66.49
CA ARG A 119 -28.43 -140.04 66.56
C ARG A 119 -27.53 -138.96 67.15
N GLU A 120 -26.91 -139.20 68.29
CA GLU A 120 -25.95 -138.28 68.91
C GLU A 120 -24.79 -137.95 67.98
N GLN A 121 -24.24 -138.94 67.27
CA GLN A 121 -23.20 -138.71 66.26
C GLN A 121 -23.72 -137.86 65.08
N THR A 122 -24.93 -138.11 64.58
CA THR A 122 -25.52 -137.24 63.53
C THR A 122 -25.80 -135.83 64.04
N ILE A 123 -26.28 -135.68 65.28
CA ILE A 123 -26.51 -134.38 65.92
C ILE A 123 -25.17 -133.64 66.05
N ALA A 124 -24.12 -134.29 66.54
CA ALA A 124 -22.79 -133.71 66.63
C ALA A 124 -22.21 -133.28 65.27
N THR A 125 -22.44 -134.07 64.20
CA THR A 125 -22.05 -133.62 62.84
C THR A 125 -22.89 -132.46 62.33
N LEU A 126 -24.18 -132.40 62.67
CA LEU A 126 -25.07 -131.31 62.27
C LEU A 126 -24.81 -130.02 63.08
N THR A 127 -24.46 -130.10 64.36
CA THR A 127 -24.05 -128.94 65.15
C THR A 127 -22.71 -128.41 64.67
N LEU A 128 -21.73 -129.27 64.39
CA LEU A 128 -20.47 -128.84 63.79
C LEU A 128 -20.66 -128.20 62.40
N GLN A 129 -21.54 -128.75 61.55
CA GLN A 129 -21.89 -128.14 60.27
C GLN A 129 -22.66 -126.82 60.45
N GLN A 130 -23.51 -126.71 61.47
CA GLN A 130 -24.21 -125.46 61.79
C GLN A 130 -23.25 -124.39 62.32
N GLU A 131 -22.29 -124.76 63.16
CA GLU A 131 -21.23 -123.87 63.67
C GLU A 131 -20.30 -123.41 62.54
N ASP A 132 -19.88 -124.31 61.64
CA ASP A 132 -19.08 -124.01 60.46
C ASP A 132 -19.84 -123.07 59.49
N LEU A 133 -21.11 -123.36 59.19
CA LEU A 133 -21.98 -122.50 58.39
C LEU A 133 -22.26 -121.15 59.07
N GLN A 134 -22.41 -121.09 60.40
CA GLN A 134 -22.54 -119.82 61.12
C GLN A 134 -21.24 -119.02 61.09
N SER A 135 -20.08 -119.68 61.21
CA SER A 135 -18.78 -119.00 61.14
C SER A 135 -18.51 -118.44 59.74
N THR A 136 -18.79 -119.21 58.68
CA THR A 136 -18.60 -118.77 57.29
C THR A 136 -19.63 -117.70 56.88
N VAL A 137 -20.86 -117.75 57.39
CA VAL A 137 -21.82 -116.63 57.24
C VAL A 137 -21.34 -115.38 57.98
N GLN A 138 -20.73 -115.50 59.17
CA GLN A 138 -20.15 -114.36 59.88
C GLN A 138 -18.94 -113.77 59.14
N THR A 139 -18.01 -114.59 58.62
CA THR A 139 -16.87 -114.07 57.85
C THR A 139 -17.30 -113.41 56.54
N LEU A 140 -18.24 -114.02 55.81
CA LEU A 140 -18.81 -113.41 54.60
C LEU A 140 -19.59 -112.12 54.91
N GLN A 141 -20.21 -111.99 56.09
CA GLN A 141 -20.82 -110.74 56.54
C GLN A 141 -19.76 -109.68 56.87
N SER A 142 -18.67 -110.00 57.56
CA SER A 142 -17.58 -109.04 57.79
C SER A 142 -16.89 -108.62 56.49
N GLU A 143 -16.59 -109.57 55.59
CA GLU A 143 -16.00 -109.29 54.28
C GLU A 143 -16.91 -108.42 53.41
N LEU A 144 -18.23 -108.63 53.44
CA LEU A 144 -19.20 -107.78 52.74
C LEU A 144 -19.28 -106.37 53.32
N ILE A 145 -19.23 -106.23 54.65
CA ILE A 145 -19.22 -104.91 55.33
C ILE A 145 -17.92 -104.16 55.04
N GLU A 146 -16.78 -104.85 55.10
CA GLU A 146 -15.46 -104.28 54.80
C GLU A 146 -15.36 -103.88 53.33
N SER A 147 -15.78 -104.75 52.40
CA SER A 147 -15.80 -104.47 50.96
C SER A 147 -16.75 -103.33 50.60
N ASN A 148 -17.92 -103.23 51.24
CA ASN A 148 -18.81 -102.08 51.04
C ASN A 148 -18.18 -100.79 51.59
N ALA A 149 -17.58 -100.82 52.78
CA ALA A 149 -16.89 -99.66 53.35
C ALA A 149 -15.65 -99.24 52.53
N GLU A 150 -14.97 -100.17 51.86
CA GLU A 150 -13.93 -99.86 50.87
C GLU A 150 -14.50 -99.26 49.58
N SER A 151 -15.61 -99.80 49.08
CA SER A 151 -16.32 -99.24 47.91
C SER A 151 -16.79 -97.80 48.18
N GLU A 152 -17.33 -97.51 49.36
CA GLU A 152 -17.72 -96.17 49.80
C GLU A 152 -16.50 -95.23 49.94
N ARG A 153 -15.37 -95.70 50.49
CA ARG A 153 -14.13 -94.91 50.54
C ARG A 153 -13.63 -94.55 49.14
N VAL A 154 -13.61 -95.53 48.23
CA VAL A 154 -13.17 -95.32 46.84
C VAL A 154 -14.15 -94.45 46.06
N SER A 155 -15.47 -94.56 46.27
CA SER A 155 -16.43 -93.65 45.64
C SER A 155 -16.27 -92.21 46.13
N ASN A 156 -16.06 -92.02 47.43
CA ASN A 156 -15.83 -90.71 48.03
C ASN A 156 -14.49 -90.09 47.58
N GLU A 157 -13.42 -90.89 47.43
CA GLU A 157 -12.16 -90.42 46.86
C GLU A 157 -12.32 -90.07 45.37
N LEU A 158 -13.02 -90.88 44.59
CA LEU A 158 -13.31 -90.57 43.18
C LEU A 158 -14.17 -89.30 43.03
N GLU A 159 -15.13 -89.06 43.93
CA GLU A 159 -15.91 -87.83 43.95
C GLU A 159 -15.06 -86.61 44.33
N LEU A 160 -14.21 -86.72 45.36
CA LEU A 160 -13.26 -85.67 45.75
C LEU A 160 -12.24 -85.35 44.64
N MET A 161 -11.74 -86.37 43.93
CA MET A 161 -10.84 -86.17 42.79
C MET A 161 -11.56 -85.54 41.59
N ARG A 162 -12.87 -85.84 41.39
CA ARG A 162 -13.70 -85.18 40.37
C ARG A 162 -14.02 -83.73 40.73
N SER A 163 -14.42 -83.44 41.97
CA SER A 163 -14.69 -82.06 42.41
C SER A 163 -13.43 -81.21 42.28
N ARG A 164 -12.30 -81.72 42.75
CA ARG A 164 -10.99 -81.05 42.64
C ARG A 164 -10.53 -80.88 41.18
N ALA A 165 -10.84 -81.83 40.29
CA ALA A 165 -10.55 -81.67 38.85
C ALA A 165 -11.41 -80.55 38.22
N LEU A 166 -12.69 -80.46 38.57
CA LEU A 166 -13.59 -79.40 38.14
C LEU A 166 -13.19 -78.03 38.73
N GLU A 167 -12.78 -77.98 39.99
CA GLU A 167 -12.22 -76.77 40.63
C GLU A 167 -10.95 -76.29 39.91
N TYR A 168 -10.06 -77.20 39.51
CA TYR A 168 -8.88 -76.85 38.70
C TYR A 168 -9.25 -76.40 37.28
N GLU A 169 -10.23 -77.03 36.63
CA GLU A 169 -10.70 -76.62 35.31
C GLU A 169 -11.35 -75.23 35.37
N GLN A 170 -12.22 -74.96 36.35
CA GLN A 170 -12.81 -73.64 36.57
C GLN A 170 -11.74 -72.60 36.90
N THR A 171 -10.82 -72.89 37.83
CA THR A 171 -9.75 -71.95 38.21
C THR A 171 -8.84 -71.62 37.01
N SER A 172 -8.54 -72.63 36.18
CA SER A 172 -7.78 -72.46 34.94
C SER A 172 -8.55 -71.64 33.90
N HIS A 173 -9.85 -71.89 33.72
CA HIS A 173 -10.71 -71.13 32.83
C HIS A 173 -10.82 -69.66 33.26
N GLU A 174 -11.09 -69.40 34.54
CA GLU A 174 -11.12 -68.04 35.08
C GLU A 174 -9.76 -67.34 34.95
N ALA A 175 -8.64 -68.06 35.14
CA ALA A 175 -7.31 -67.52 34.92
C ALA A 175 -7.11 -67.13 33.44
N MET A 176 -7.53 -67.97 32.49
CA MET A 176 -7.49 -67.64 31.05
C MET A 176 -8.39 -66.44 30.69
N MET A 177 -9.57 -66.31 31.30
CA MET A 177 -10.46 -65.16 31.10
C MET A 177 -9.82 -63.88 31.61
N ARG A 178 -9.34 -63.86 32.86
CA ARG A 178 -8.60 -62.72 33.43
C ARG A 178 -7.35 -62.38 32.63
N GLU A 179 -6.67 -63.37 32.04
CA GLU A 179 -5.50 -63.14 31.18
C GLU A 179 -5.87 -62.61 29.78
N ARG A 180 -7.11 -62.79 29.30
CA ARG A 180 -7.62 -62.12 28.08
C ARG A 180 -8.00 -60.68 28.39
N GLU A 181 -8.78 -60.46 29.44
CA GLU A 181 -9.16 -59.13 29.94
C GLU A 181 -7.91 -58.26 30.19
N LEU A 182 -6.87 -58.82 30.83
CA LEU A 182 -5.59 -58.13 31.05
C LEU A 182 -4.79 -57.87 29.76
N ARG A 183 -5.02 -58.59 28.66
CA ARG A 183 -4.44 -58.25 27.34
C ARG A 183 -5.26 -57.16 26.67
N GLU A 184 -6.58 -57.27 26.70
CA GLU A 184 -7.51 -56.30 26.11
C GLU A 184 -7.32 -54.91 26.72
N VAL A 185 -7.33 -54.79 28.06
CA VAL A 185 -7.07 -53.53 28.77
C VAL A 185 -5.66 -52.99 28.53
N ARG A 186 -4.65 -53.84 28.32
CA ARG A 186 -3.29 -53.40 27.93
C ARG A 186 -3.26 -52.84 26.51
N ASN A 187 -3.93 -53.49 25.56
CA ASN A 187 -4.05 -53.03 24.18
C ASN A 187 -4.81 -51.70 24.13
N GLU A 188 -5.91 -51.55 24.87
CA GLU A 188 -6.65 -50.29 24.98
C GLU A 188 -5.81 -49.17 25.59
N LEU A 189 -5.02 -49.46 26.63
CA LEU A 189 -4.08 -48.51 27.23
C LEU A 189 -2.97 -48.09 26.25
N GLU A 190 -2.48 -49.02 25.42
CA GLU A 190 -1.47 -48.74 24.39
C GLU A 190 -2.05 -47.89 23.25
N MET A 191 -3.24 -48.24 22.74
CA MET A 191 -3.96 -47.43 21.75
C MET A 191 -4.31 -46.04 22.30
N SER A 192 -4.69 -45.93 23.58
CA SER A 192 -4.92 -44.65 24.27
C SER A 192 -3.65 -43.81 24.43
N ARG A 193 -2.48 -44.46 24.57
CA ARG A 193 -1.17 -43.76 24.54
C ARG A 193 -0.87 -43.24 23.14
N ILE A 194 -0.89 -44.10 22.13
CA ILE A 194 -0.63 -43.72 20.73
C ILE A 194 -1.57 -42.58 20.28
N ALA A 195 -2.85 -42.64 20.66
CA ALA A 195 -3.82 -41.57 20.37
C ALA A 195 -3.51 -40.25 21.09
N ARG A 196 -3.03 -40.28 22.35
CA ARG A 196 -2.57 -39.07 23.06
C ARG A 196 -1.33 -38.49 22.40
N ASP A 197 -0.33 -39.33 22.14
CA ASP A 197 0.96 -38.91 21.60
C ASP A 197 0.79 -38.28 20.19
N GLU A 198 -0.15 -38.80 19.38
CA GLU A 198 -0.57 -38.21 18.11
C GLU A 198 -1.31 -36.87 18.27
N ILE A 199 -2.21 -36.74 19.26
CA ILE A 199 -2.88 -35.47 19.58
C ILE A 199 -1.87 -34.42 20.08
N GLU A 200 -0.89 -34.82 20.90
CA GLU A 200 0.19 -33.94 21.35
C GLU A 200 1.08 -33.51 20.18
N ARG A 201 1.40 -34.41 19.24
CA ARG A 201 2.13 -34.11 18.01
C ARG A 201 1.37 -33.12 17.11
N LEU A 202 0.07 -33.31 16.94
CA LEU A 202 -0.80 -32.39 16.18
C LEU A 202 -0.90 -31.02 16.87
N LEU A 203 -1.07 -30.99 18.19
CA LEU A 203 -1.09 -29.75 18.99
C LEU A 203 0.24 -28.98 18.92
N GLN A 204 1.38 -29.68 18.87
CA GLN A 204 2.69 -29.05 18.66
C GLN A 204 2.81 -28.46 17.25
N GLN A 205 2.33 -29.15 16.21
CA GLN A 205 2.32 -28.62 14.84
C GLN A 205 1.41 -27.40 14.69
N GLU A 206 0.21 -27.44 15.29
CA GLU A 206 -0.72 -26.30 15.28
C GLU A 206 -0.15 -25.09 16.05
N ARG A 207 0.58 -25.31 17.15
CA ARG A 207 1.30 -24.24 17.86
C ARG A 207 2.39 -23.61 16.98
N LEU A 208 3.22 -24.42 16.33
CA LEU A 208 4.27 -23.92 15.44
C LEU A 208 3.68 -23.15 14.24
N ALA A 209 2.57 -23.62 13.66
CA ALA A 209 1.85 -22.88 12.62
C ALA A 209 1.24 -21.57 13.15
N SER A 210 0.71 -21.58 14.38
CA SER A 210 0.21 -20.39 15.08
C SER A 210 1.33 -19.41 15.45
N GLU A 211 2.55 -19.87 15.68
CA GLU A 211 3.72 -19.02 15.96
C GLU A 211 4.25 -18.41 14.66
N GLN A 212 4.46 -19.21 13.61
CA GLN A 212 4.86 -18.73 12.27
C GLN A 212 3.88 -17.71 11.69
N THR A 213 2.56 -17.91 11.86
CA THR A 213 1.56 -16.93 11.39
C THR A 213 1.52 -15.66 12.22
N LYS A 214 1.89 -15.69 13.51
CA LYS A 214 2.11 -14.47 14.31
C LYS A 214 3.36 -13.72 13.85
N GLU A 215 4.48 -14.43 13.66
CA GLU A 215 5.73 -13.85 13.15
C GLU A 215 5.51 -13.14 11.81
N GLN A 216 4.81 -13.77 10.86
CA GLN A 216 4.42 -13.16 9.59
C GLN A 216 3.50 -11.94 9.75
N VAL A 217 2.54 -11.96 10.68
CA VAL A 217 1.67 -10.80 10.96
C VAL A 217 2.46 -9.64 11.57
N GLU A 218 3.45 -9.91 12.44
CA GLU A 218 4.31 -8.86 12.98
C GLU A 218 5.31 -8.31 11.94
N GLU A 219 5.86 -9.17 11.07
CA GLU A 219 6.71 -8.77 9.93
C GLU A 219 5.93 -7.85 8.97
N LEU A 220 4.75 -8.30 8.51
CA LEU A 220 3.86 -7.49 7.67
C LEU A 220 3.39 -6.20 8.36
N SER A 221 3.25 -6.18 9.70
CA SER A 221 2.93 -4.95 10.43
C SER A 221 4.08 -3.96 10.40
N ARG A 222 5.33 -4.41 10.62
CA ARG A 222 6.54 -3.58 10.54
C ARG A 222 6.79 -3.04 9.14
N ASP A 223 6.59 -3.86 8.11
CA ASP A 223 6.68 -3.44 6.70
C ASP A 223 5.62 -2.39 6.35
N LEU A 224 4.39 -2.54 6.86
CA LEU A 224 3.29 -1.60 6.64
C LEU A 224 3.53 -0.28 7.39
N GLU A 225 4.11 -0.32 8.59
CA GLU A 225 4.55 0.86 9.34
C GLU A 225 5.70 1.59 8.62
N SER A 226 6.74 0.88 8.20
CA SER A 226 7.84 1.38 7.37
C SER A 226 7.34 2.03 6.07
N ALA A 227 6.39 1.39 5.37
CA ALA A 227 5.77 1.94 4.17
C ALA A 227 4.90 3.19 4.44
N ARG A 228 4.25 3.28 5.61
CA ARG A 228 3.53 4.50 6.04
C ARG A 228 4.50 5.64 6.34
N GLU A 229 5.61 5.38 7.02
CA GLU A 229 6.65 6.38 7.32
C GLU A 229 7.30 6.89 6.03
N GLY A 230 7.72 5.99 5.14
CA GLY A 230 8.27 6.34 3.83
C GLY A 230 7.28 7.15 2.97
N LYS A 231 5.99 6.80 3.00
CA LYS A 231 4.93 7.59 2.36
C LYS A 231 4.82 9.00 2.98
N ALA A 232 4.80 9.11 4.30
CA ALA A 232 4.66 10.40 4.98
C ALA A 232 5.85 11.34 4.69
N VAL A 233 7.07 10.81 4.64
CA VAL A 233 8.27 11.57 4.20
C VAL A 233 8.09 12.05 2.76
N ALA A 234 7.70 11.18 1.83
CA ALA A 234 7.50 11.54 0.43
C ALA A 234 6.36 12.57 0.21
N GLU A 235 5.28 12.49 0.98
CA GLU A 235 4.20 13.50 0.97
C GLU A 235 4.70 14.86 1.50
N GLU A 236 5.60 14.87 2.49
CA GLU A 236 6.16 16.11 3.02
C GLU A 236 7.27 16.69 2.13
N GLU A 237 8.04 15.86 1.41
CA GLU A 237 8.95 16.31 0.35
C GLU A 237 8.16 16.91 -0.83
N LEU A 238 7.07 16.27 -1.25
CA LEU A 238 6.17 16.81 -2.27
C LEU A 238 5.57 18.16 -1.84
N ARG A 239 5.14 18.30 -0.58
CA ARG A 239 4.68 19.59 -0.02
C ARG A 239 5.76 20.67 -0.11
N ARG A 240 7.00 20.36 0.31
CA ARG A 240 8.13 21.30 0.23
C ARG A 240 8.44 21.72 -1.21
N GLU A 241 8.32 20.82 -2.18
CA GLU A 241 8.55 21.15 -3.59
C GLU A 241 7.38 21.95 -4.18
N GLN A 242 6.13 21.66 -3.82
CA GLN A 242 4.97 22.49 -4.16
C GLN A 242 5.12 23.92 -3.62
N GLU A 243 5.58 24.08 -2.38
CA GLU A 243 5.89 25.39 -1.78
C GLU A 243 7.02 26.12 -2.53
N ARG A 244 8.06 25.41 -2.97
CA ARG A 244 9.12 25.98 -3.83
C ARG A 244 8.59 26.41 -5.20
N CYS A 245 7.79 25.57 -5.86
CA CYS A 245 7.16 25.90 -7.14
C CYS A 245 6.24 27.12 -7.03
N PHE A 246 5.41 27.19 -5.98
CA PHE A 246 4.53 28.34 -5.73
C PHE A 246 5.31 29.63 -5.49
N ASN A 247 6.35 29.58 -4.63
CA ASN A 247 7.21 30.73 -4.37
C ASN A 247 7.95 31.19 -5.64
N LEU A 248 8.44 30.26 -6.47
CA LEU A 248 9.06 30.59 -7.76
C LEU A 248 8.05 31.19 -8.75
N GLN A 249 6.82 30.67 -8.79
CA GLN A 249 5.76 31.22 -9.62
C GLN A 249 5.41 32.66 -9.20
N SER A 250 5.25 32.93 -7.90
CA SER A 250 5.01 34.29 -7.38
C SER A 250 6.14 35.24 -7.78
N VAL A 251 7.41 34.85 -7.59
CA VAL A 251 8.57 35.68 -7.98
C VAL A 251 8.64 35.91 -9.49
N LEU A 252 8.21 34.94 -10.31
CA LEU A 252 8.11 35.12 -11.76
C LEU A 252 6.95 36.04 -12.16
N GLU A 253 5.83 36.03 -11.45
CA GLU A 253 4.68 36.92 -11.66
C GLU A 253 5.01 38.37 -11.22
N ASP A 254 5.69 38.54 -10.09
CA ASP A 254 6.25 39.81 -9.62
C ASP A 254 7.28 40.37 -10.62
N PHE A 255 8.16 39.52 -11.17
CA PHE A 255 9.14 39.93 -12.18
C PHE A 255 8.48 40.29 -13.52
N GLN A 256 7.48 39.51 -13.96
CA GLN A 256 6.71 39.80 -15.18
C GLN A 256 5.95 41.12 -15.06
N SER A 257 5.17 41.31 -13.99
CA SER A 257 4.42 42.55 -13.75
C SER A 257 5.34 43.77 -13.61
N THR A 258 6.47 43.63 -12.91
CA THR A 258 7.51 44.69 -12.85
C THR A 258 8.07 45.01 -14.23
N LYS A 259 8.38 44.00 -15.05
CA LYS A 259 8.90 44.20 -16.42
C LYS A 259 7.85 44.78 -17.37
N GLU A 260 6.58 44.42 -17.24
CA GLU A 260 5.50 45.08 -17.98
C GLU A 260 5.36 46.56 -17.58
N LEU A 261 5.50 46.90 -16.30
CA LEU A 261 5.45 48.29 -15.82
C LEU A 261 6.67 49.10 -16.29
N GLU A 262 7.87 48.51 -16.30
CA GLU A 262 9.06 49.10 -16.92
C GLU A 262 8.86 49.34 -18.43
N LEU A 263 8.32 48.35 -19.16
CA LEU A 263 8.07 48.46 -20.60
C LEU A 263 6.98 49.48 -20.92
N ARG A 264 5.87 49.51 -20.18
CA ARG A 264 4.82 50.54 -20.30
C ARG A 264 5.40 51.93 -20.09
N ARG A 265 6.16 52.13 -19.01
CA ARG A 265 6.83 53.41 -18.72
C ARG A 265 7.82 53.82 -19.81
N ALA A 266 8.61 52.89 -20.34
CA ALA A 266 9.53 53.16 -21.43
C ALA A 266 8.80 53.53 -22.74
N VAL A 267 7.65 52.90 -23.03
CA VAL A 267 6.78 53.28 -24.15
C VAL A 267 6.20 54.68 -23.93
N GLU A 268 5.62 54.96 -22.76
CA GLU A 268 5.09 56.28 -22.38
C GLU A 268 6.17 57.39 -22.49
N GLU A 269 7.40 57.10 -22.06
CA GLU A 269 8.55 58.01 -22.17
C GLU A 269 8.92 58.27 -23.64
N GLN A 270 9.04 57.24 -24.47
CA GLN A 270 9.32 57.38 -25.90
C GLN A 270 8.18 58.06 -26.66
N GLU A 271 6.92 57.79 -26.33
CA GLU A 271 5.76 58.50 -26.87
C GLU A 271 5.77 59.98 -26.45
N SER A 272 6.14 60.30 -25.20
CA SER A 272 6.30 61.68 -24.75
C SER A 272 7.43 62.42 -25.49
N HIS A 273 8.54 61.73 -25.77
CA HIS A 273 9.63 62.28 -26.58
C HIS A 273 9.21 62.47 -28.05
N LEU A 274 8.51 61.52 -28.66
CA LEU A 274 7.96 61.67 -30.02
C LEU A 274 6.96 62.83 -30.09
N ASN A 275 6.08 62.98 -29.11
CA ASN A 275 5.13 64.09 -29.02
C ASN A 275 5.87 65.44 -28.85
N SER A 276 6.91 65.51 -28.01
CA SER A 276 7.74 66.71 -27.84
C SER A 276 8.51 67.08 -29.12
N VAL A 277 9.15 66.10 -29.76
CA VAL A 277 9.90 66.31 -31.02
C VAL A 277 8.98 66.68 -32.18
N THR A 278 7.78 66.10 -32.28
CA THR A 278 6.80 66.47 -33.32
C THR A 278 6.19 67.85 -33.08
N GLN A 279 5.95 68.26 -31.82
CA GLN A 279 5.58 69.63 -31.48
C GLN A 279 6.68 70.63 -31.85
N ALA A 280 7.93 70.39 -31.44
CA ALA A 280 9.07 71.24 -31.79
C ALA A 280 9.26 71.33 -33.33
N LEU A 281 9.12 70.21 -34.04
CA LEU A 281 9.17 70.16 -35.51
C LEU A 281 8.01 70.95 -36.16
N ALA A 282 6.81 70.94 -35.57
CA ALA A 282 5.70 71.77 -36.01
C ALA A 282 5.98 73.27 -35.76
N GLU A 283 6.54 73.64 -34.60
CA GLU A 283 6.98 75.02 -34.34
C GLU A 283 8.06 75.47 -35.32
N TYR A 284 9.08 74.65 -35.59
CA TYR A 284 10.15 75.00 -36.53
C TYR A 284 9.61 75.14 -37.95
N LYS A 285 8.66 74.29 -38.39
CA LYS A 285 7.94 74.48 -39.66
C LYS A 285 7.13 75.77 -39.68
N HIS A 286 6.44 76.11 -38.59
CA HIS A 286 5.68 77.36 -38.50
C HIS A 286 6.60 78.60 -38.55
N ARG A 287 7.72 78.59 -37.81
CA ARG A 287 8.75 79.63 -37.86
C ARG A 287 9.39 79.76 -39.25
N ALA A 288 9.65 78.64 -39.93
CA ALA A 288 10.17 78.63 -41.30
C ALA A 288 9.16 79.27 -42.27
N LEU A 289 7.91 78.82 -42.27
CA LEU A 289 6.84 79.40 -43.11
C LEU A 289 6.61 80.89 -42.81
N GLN A 290 6.71 81.31 -41.55
CA GLN A 290 6.61 82.73 -41.17
C GLN A 290 7.79 83.54 -41.72
N ALA A 291 9.01 82.99 -41.65
CA ALA A 291 10.20 83.64 -42.20
C ALA A 291 10.19 83.66 -43.74
N GLU A 292 9.66 82.63 -44.40
CA GLU A 292 9.43 82.59 -45.85
C GLU A 292 8.41 83.64 -46.29
N LEU A 293 7.26 83.76 -45.59
CA LEU A 293 6.28 84.82 -45.84
C LEU A 293 6.86 86.22 -45.62
N GLN A 294 7.66 86.43 -44.57
CA GLN A 294 8.35 87.69 -44.34
C GLN A 294 9.43 87.98 -45.40
N LEU A 295 10.09 86.95 -45.94
CA LEU A 295 11.01 87.08 -47.06
C LEU A 295 10.27 87.47 -48.35
N GLU A 296 9.11 86.86 -48.62
CA GLU A 296 8.24 87.23 -49.75
C GLU A 296 7.73 88.67 -49.64
N GLU A 297 7.23 89.09 -48.46
CA GLU A 297 6.82 90.47 -48.18
C GLU A 297 8.00 91.45 -48.31
N THR A 298 9.18 91.10 -47.80
CA THR A 298 10.41 91.91 -47.95
C THR A 298 10.88 91.96 -49.42
N SER A 299 10.70 90.88 -50.19
CA SER A 299 11.09 90.83 -51.59
C SER A 299 10.16 91.66 -52.49
N SER A 300 8.85 91.65 -52.21
CA SER A 300 7.82 92.40 -52.96
C SER A 300 7.81 93.88 -52.59
N SER A 301 8.06 94.22 -51.33
CA SER A 301 8.38 95.60 -50.95
C SER A 301 9.72 96.08 -51.52
N SER A 302 10.75 95.22 -51.62
CA SER A 302 12.00 95.55 -52.30
C SER A 302 11.83 95.76 -53.81
N SER A 303 11.04 94.94 -54.51
CA SER A 303 10.74 95.19 -55.93
C SER A 303 9.94 96.48 -56.10
N ARG A 304 8.99 96.77 -55.21
CA ARG A 304 8.24 98.02 -55.22
C ARG A 304 9.09 99.26 -54.86
N VAL A 305 10.11 99.12 -54.03
CA VAL A 305 11.10 100.18 -53.81
C VAL A 305 11.93 100.40 -55.08
N LYS A 306 12.34 99.35 -55.79
CA LYS A 306 13.05 99.49 -57.09
C LYS A 306 12.18 100.18 -58.15
N GLU A 307 10.91 99.79 -58.26
CA GLU A 307 9.92 100.50 -59.09
C GLU A 307 9.90 101.99 -58.75
N LEU A 308 9.72 102.35 -57.48
CA LEU A 308 9.66 103.75 -57.01
C LEU A 308 10.99 104.49 -57.17
N GLU A 309 12.13 103.81 -57.05
CA GLU A 309 13.44 104.40 -57.34
C GLU A 309 13.60 104.74 -58.82
N ASP A 310 13.15 103.87 -59.73
CA ASP A 310 13.22 104.12 -61.17
C ASP A 310 12.22 105.21 -61.59
N ASP A 311 11.03 105.21 -60.99
CA ASP A 311 10.03 106.28 -61.06
C ASP A 311 10.61 107.63 -60.60
N LEU A 312 11.42 107.63 -59.52
CA LEU A 312 12.14 108.80 -59.02
C LEU A 312 13.33 109.19 -59.91
N LYS A 313 14.06 108.24 -60.51
CA LYS A 313 15.13 108.51 -61.48
C LYS A 313 14.55 109.18 -62.73
N GLU A 314 13.42 108.70 -63.27
CA GLU A 314 12.73 109.34 -64.39
C GLU A 314 12.23 110.73 -63.99
N LYS A 315 11.51 110.87 -62.86
CA LYS A 315 11.02 112.17 -62.40
C LYS A 315 12.15 113.17 -62.15
N ASN A 316 13.29 112.73 -61.62
CA ASN A 316 14.48 113.57 -61.45
C ASN A 316 15.14 113.92 -62.80
N ALA A 317 15.13 113.01 -63.78
CA ALA A 317 15.57 113.31 -65.15
C ALA A 317 14.63 114.30 -65.86
N VAL A 318 13.33 114.22 -65.62
CA VAL A 318 12.33 115.22 -66.08
C VAL A 318 12.55 116.57 -65.39
N ILE A 319 12.80 116.58 -64.07
CA ILE A 319 13.20 117.80 -63.34
C ILE A 319 14.52 118.37 -63.90
N GLY A 320 15.49 117.52 -64.26
CA GLY A 320 16.72 117.92 -64.94
C GLY A 320 16.47 118.58 -66.29
N LYS A 321 15.61 117.99 -67.13
CA LYS A 321 15.16 118.56 -68.42
C LYS A 321 14.46 119.91 -68.21
N LEU A 322 13.52 120.00 -67.27
CA LEU A 322 12.78 121.23 -66.94
C LEU A 322 13.69 122.32 -66.36
N ARG A 323 14.66 121.97 -65.50
CA ARG A 323 15.69 122.90 -65.00
C ARG A 323 16.57 123.41 -66.13
N HIS A 324 17.04 122.54 -67.03
CA HIS A 324 17.82 122.96 -68.19
C HIS A 324 17.00 123.87 -69.11
N GLN A 325 15.74 123.53 -69.41
CA GLN A 325 14.82 124.41 -70.14
C GLN A 325 14.59 125.75 -69.44
N THR A 326 14.55 125.78 -68.10
CA THR A 326 14.41 127.02 -67.32
C THR A 326 15.69 127.88 -67.37
N VAL A 327 16.87 127.25 -67.40
CA VAL A 327 18.15 127.95 -67.60
C VAL A 327 18.24 128.51 -69.02
N VAL A 328 17.94 127.70 -70.05
CA VAL A 328 17.91 128.14 -71.45
C VAL A 328 16.86 129.25 -71.66
N LEU A 329 15.69 129.19 -71.00
CA LEU A 329 14.69 130.26 -71.07
C LEU A 329 15.18 131.55 -70.38
N ASN A 330 15.93 131.45 -69.28
CA ASN A 330 16.60 132.62 -68.67
C ASN A 330 17.73 133.17 -69.55
N GLU A 331 18.45 132.31 -70.28
CA GLU A 331 19.45 132.73 -71.26
C GLU A 331 18.79 133.45 -72.45
N HIS A 332 17.70 132.92 -72.99
CA HIS A 332 16.88 133.59 -74.01
C HIS A 332 16.32 134.93 -73.52
N LEU A 333 15.87 135.01 -72.26
CA LEU A 333 15.36 136.24 -71.64
C LEU A 333 16.47 137.29 -71.44
N THR A 334 17.63 136.88 -70.93
CA THR A 334 18.77 137.79 -70.71
C THR A 334 19.41 138.24 -72.02
N GLU A 335 19.44 137.39 -73.06
CA GLU A 335 19.84 137.76 -74.42
C GLU A 335 18.82 138.71 -75.08
N ALA A 336 17.52 138.52 -74.85
CA ALA A 336 16.49 139.47 -75.31
C ALA A 336 16.63 140.86 -74.64
N LEU A 337 16.85 140.90 -73.32
CA LEU A 337 17.15 142.13 -72.57
C LEU A 337 18.46 142.78 -73.05
N ARG A 338 19.49 141.99 -73.34
CA ARG A 338 20.78 142.46 -73.87
C ARG A 338 20.65 143.10 -75.25
N ARG A 339 19.77 142.57 -76.10
CA ARG A 339 19.45 143.15 -77.43
C ARG A 339 18.65 144.44 -77.30
N LEU A 340 17.65 144.50 -76.41
CA LEU A 340 16.88 145.72 -76.15
C LEU A 340 17.80 146.88 -75.72
N ASN A 341 18.76 146.60 -74.84
CA ASN A 341 19.63 147.62 -74.25
C ASN A 341 20.75 148.14 -75.20
N LYS A 342 20.79 147.70 -76.47
CA LYS A 342 21.80 148.11 -77.45
C LYS A 342 21.30 149.09 -78.53
N ASN A 343 19.98 149.32 -78.64
CA ASN A 343 19.40 150.05 -79.78
C ASN A 343 18.98 151.50 -79.49
N SER A 344 19.14 152.03 -78.27
CA SER A 344 18.54 153.31 -77.84
C SER A 344 19.51 154.49 -77.68
N GLY A 345 20.72 154.43 -78.27
CA GLY A 345 21.80 155.37 -77.96
C GLY A 345 21.96 156.61 -78.87
N ASP A 346 21.77 156.48 -80.19
CA ASP A 346 22.62 157.25 -81.13
C ASP A 346 22.02 158.52 -81.77
N ASN A 347 20.73 158.84 -81.62
CA ASN A 347 20.09 159.87 -82.47
C ASN A 347 19.16 160.85 -81.73
N ASN A 348 19.73 161.85 -81.04
CA ASN A 348 18.96 163.05 -80.65
C ASN A 348 19.86 164.29 -80.42
N VAL A 349 19.66 165.36 -81.21
CA VAL A 349 20.42 166.63 -81.13
C VAL A 349 19.45 167.77 -80.80
N ASP A 350 19.82 168.69 -79.89
CA ASP A 350 18.89 169.72 -79.40
C ASP A 350 18.59 170.78 -80.47
N ARG A 351 17.36 170.69 -81.00
CA ARG A 351 16.74 171.59 -81.97
C ARG A 351 16.76 173.07 -81.54
N ARG A 352 16.76 173.39 -80.24
CA ARG A 352 16.80 174.77 -79.74
C ARG A 352 18.14 175.45 -80.02
N LEU A 353 19.24 174.72 -79.86
CA LEU A 353 20.60 175.23 -80.08
C LEU A 353 20.80 175.66 -81.54
N VAL A 354 20.49 174.77 -82.48
CA VAL A 354 20.60 175.01 -83.93
C VAL A 354 19.77 176.22 -84.38
N THR A 355 18.56 176.35 -83.85
CA THR A 355 17.63 177.43 -84.25
C THR A 355 18.16 178.82 -83.88
N ASN A 356 18.73 179.00 -82.69
CA ASN A 356 19.25 180.30 -82.24
C ASN A 356 20.49 180.77 -83.02
N VAL A 357 21.39 179.88 -83.42
CA VAL A 357 22.57 180.24 -84.21
C VAL A 357 22.16 180.69 -85.62
N LEU A 358 21.19 180.00 -86.24
CA LEU A 358 20.68 180.35 -87.57
C LEU A 358 20.00 181.74 -87.61
N ILE A 359 19.20 182.08 -86.60
CA ILE A 359 18.54 183.40 -86.50
C ILE A 359 19.58 184.52 -86.28
N SER A 360 20.58 184.28 -85.41
CA SER A 360 21.68 185.22 -85.13
C SER A 360 22.52 185.50 -86.39
N PHE A 361 22.80 184.46 -87.18
CA PHE A 361 23.48 184.55 -88.47
C PHE A 361 22.70 185.41 -89.47
N LEU A 362 21.38 185.29 -89.56
CA LEU A 362 20.59 186.08 -90.51
C LEU A 362 20.59 187.58 -90.19
N ASN A 363 20.41 187.95 -88.92
CA ASN A 363 20.26 189.35 -88.48
C ASN A 363 21.58 190.16 -88.45
N THR A 364 22.74 189.51 -88.53
CA THR A 364 24.05 190.19 -88.49
C THR A 364 24.42 190.77 -89.87
N PRO A 365 24.68 192.09 -90.02
CA PRO A 365 24.87 192.73 -91.32
C PRO A 365 26.11 192.21 -92.08
N ARG A 366 26.08 192.35 -93.42
CA ARG A 366 26.95 191.65 -94.39
C ARG A 366 28.42 192.11 -94.47
N GLY A 367 29.02 192.49 -93.34
CA GLY A 367 30.43 192.89 -93.25
C GLY A 367 31.15 192.55 -91.94
N ASP A 368 30.48 191.93 -90.96
CA ASP A 368 31.10 191.52 -89.67
C ASP A 368 31.75 190.12 -89.80
N SER A 369 33.00 189.98 -89.33
CA SER A 369 33.77 188.73 -89.36
C SER A 369 33.13 187.61 -88.54
N LYS A 370 32.40 187.95 -87.46
CA LYS A 370 31.68 186.99 -86.58
C LYS A 370 30.70 186.10 -87.35
N ARG A 371 30.25 186.53 -88.52
CA ARG A 371 29.35 185.77 -89.38
C ARG A 371 29.95 184.44 -89.87
N PHE A 372 31.29 184.35 -90.01
CA PHE A 372 31.97 183.10 -90.36
C PHE A 372 32.07 182.12 -89.18
N GLU A 373 32.32 182.61 -87.96
CA GLU A 373 32.41 181.76 -86.75
C GLU A 373 31.08 181.05 -86.47
N MET A 374 29.95 181.77 -86.57
CA MET A 374 28.61 181.16 -86.42
C MET A 374 28.34 180.06 -87.45
N LEU A 375 28.89 180.19 -88.66
CA LEU A 375 28.74 179.20 -89.74
C LEU A 375 29.56 177.94 -89.45
N ASN A 376 30.79 178.09 -88.92
CA ASN A 376 31.64 176.97 -88.51
C ASN A 376 31.06 176.19 -87.32
N ILE A 377 30.41 176.89 -86.38
CA ILE A 377 29.69 176.27 -85.25
C ILE A 377 28.46 175.48 -85.73
N LEU A 378 27.69 176.02 -86.70
CA LEU A 378 26.59 175.26 -87.31
C LEU A 378 27.08 173.99 -88.01
N ALA A 379 28.17 174.07 -88.77
CA ALA A 379 28.75 172.92 -89.47
C ALA A 379 29.21 171.79 -88.51
N THR A 380 29.72 172.13 -87.33
CA THR A 380 30.14 171.14 -86.33
C THR A 380 28.97 170.56 -85.53
N VAL A 381 27.96 171.37 -85.17
CA VAL A 381 26.77 170.90 -84.43
C VAL A 381 25.83 170.04 -85.29
N LEU A 382 25.77 170.28 -86.60
CA LEU A 382 25.00 169.48 -87.57
C LEU A 382 25.82 168.40 -88.27
N SER A 383 27.10 168.22 -87.92
CA SER A 383 28.01 167.24 -88.50
C SER A 383 28.07 167.28 -90.03
N TRP A 384 28.13 168.48 -90.62
CA TRP A 384 28.20 168.68 -92.07
C TRP A 384 29.44 168.02 -92.66
N GLU A 385 29.23 167.16 -93.66
CA GLU A 385 30.31 166.49 -94.39
C GLU A 385 31.07 167.49 -95.27
N ASP A 386 32.36 167.26 -95.54
CA ASP A 386 33.26 168.30 -96.08
C ASP A 386 32.82 168.89 -97.44
N ALA A 387 32.06 168.13 -98.25
CA ALA A 387 31.47 168.63 -99.49
C ALA A 387 30.44 169.77 -99.28
N GLU A 388 29.74 169.78 -98.14
CA GLU A 388 28.82 170.86 -97.77
C GLU A 388 29.60 172.07 -97.23
N ARG A 389 30.69 171.81 -96.50
CA ARG A 389 31.59 172.84 -95.95
C ARG A 389 32.37 173.59 -97.04
N GLU A 390 32.77 172.92 -98.13
CA GLU A 390 33.35 173.60 -99.31
C GLU A 390 32.30 174.47 -100.02
N ARG A 391 31.04 174.01 -100.14
CA ARG A 391 29.93 174.82 -100.71
C ARG A 391 29.56 176.05 -99.87
N ALA A 392 29.74 175.98 -98.55
CA ALA A 392 29.65 177.14 -97.65
C ALA A 392 30.88 178.08 -97.74
N GLY A 393 31.90 177.72 -98.53
CA GLY A 393 33.09 178.52 -98.78
C GLY A 393 34.16 178.45 -97.69
N LEU A 394 34.15 177.42 -96.83
CA LEU A 394 34.96 177.44 -95.61
C LEU A 394 36.43 176.98 -95.77
N GLN A 395 36.76 175.96 -96.57
CA GLN A 395 38.17 175.55 -96.84
C GLN A 395 38.34 174.51 -97.97
N ARG A 396 39.60 174.16 -98.32
CA ARG A 396 39.99 173.27 -99.44
C ARG A 396 41.09 172.25 -99.08
N LEU A 397 40.92 171.01 -99.53
CA LEU A 397 41.93 169.99 -99.93
C LEU A 397 43.09 169.57 -98.98
N SER A 398 43.11 168.31 -98.50
CA SER A 398 44.20 167.30 -98.70
C SER A 398 44.35 166.20 -97.59
N SER A 399 44.23 164.92 -98.01
CA SER A 399 45.01 163.71 -97.65
C SER A 399 45.23 163.15 -96.20
N SER A 400 45.18 161.79 -96.11
CA SER A 400 46.12 160.86 -95.38
C SER A 400 46.16 160.78 -93.83
N THR A 401 46.64 159.72 -93.12
CA THR A 401 46.91 158.26 -93.35
C THR A 401 47.39 157.56 -92.02
N ASP A 402 47.21 156.22 -91.89
CA ASP A 402 47.90 155.18 -91.08
C ASP A 402 47.92 155.05 -89.51
N ILE A 403 47.66 153.79 -89.07
CA ILE A 403 48.40 152.85 -88.18
C ILE A 403 49.05 153.32 -86.84
N GLY A 404 48.76 152.62 -85.72
CA GLY A 404 49.62 152.62 -84.51
C GLY A 404 49.19 151.74 -83.30
N HIS A 405 50.07 150.85 -82.83
CA HIS A 405 49.96 149.82 -81.76
C HIS A 405 49.35 150.17 -80.37
N GLY A 406 48.87 149.14 -79.62
CA GLY A 406 48.66 149.22 -78.15
C GLY A 406 48.17 147.94 -77.40
N ARG A 407 48.74 147.64 -76.22
CA ARG A 407 48.36 146.67 -75.14
C ARG A 407 49.06 147.14 -73.81
N PRO A 408 48.80 146.69 -72.54
CA PRO A 408 48.67 145.28 -72.05
C PRO A 408 47.75 145.05 -70.79
N LEU A 409 47.84 143.85 -70.13
CA LEU A 409 47.21 143.37 -68.85
C LEU A 409 45.65 143.24 -68.82
N GLY A 410 44.98 142.46 -67.95
CA GLY A 410 45.34 141.45 -66.91
C GLY A 410 44.29 141.39 -65.74
N VAL A 411 44.10 140.39 -64.84
CA VAL A 411 44.56 138.99 -64.62
C VAL A 411 43.62 138.29 -63.55
N ARG A 412 43.59 136.93 -63.44
CA ARG A 412 43.04 136.04 -62.34
C ARG A 412 41.56 135.60 -62.45
N ARG A 413 41.08 134.44 -61.92
CA ARG A 413 41.65 133.39 -61.01
C ARG A 413 40.97 131.99 -61.20
N ALA A 414 41.69 130.90 -60.83
CA ALA A 414 41.23 129.52 -60.46
C ALA A 414 40.56 128.62 -61.54
N SER A 415 40.82 127.31 -61.78
CA SER A 415 41.62 126.16 -61.22
C SER A 415 40.71 124.99 -60.79
N SER A 416 41.03 123.69 -60.93
CA SER A 416 42.11 122.89 -61.58
C SER A 416 41.51 121.51 -61.98
N SER A 417 42.14 120.35 -62.26
CA SER A 417 43.52 119.80 -62.41
C SER A 417 43.35 118.45 -63.16
N GLN A 418 44.07 118.10 -64.23
CA GLN A 418 45.47 117.63 -64.40
C GLN A 418 45.76 116.12 -64.09
N PRO A 419 46.76 115.46 -64.77
CA PRO A 419 46.91 113.99 -64.83
C PRO A 419 48.34 113.46 -64.48
N SER A 420 48.66 112.24 -64.94
CA SER A 420 49.99 111.57 -65.14
C SER A 420 50.53 110.61 -64.06
N GLU A 421 51.60 109.88 -64.40
CA GLU A 421 52.02 108.56 -63.87
C GLU A 421 53.20 108.62 -62.86
N GLY A 422 53.46 107.53 -62.10
CA GLY A 422 54.75 107.35 -61.41
C GLY A 422 54.84 106.26 -60.32
N SER A 423 55.76 105.29 -60.51
CA SER A 423 56.47 104.42 -59.54
C SER A 423 55.76 103.72 -58.35
N GLU A 424 55.80 102.39 -58.40
CA GLU A 424 56.27 101.46 -57.33
C GLU A 424 56.07 101.79 -55.84
N HIS A 425 55.27 100.98 -55.12
CA HIS A 425 55.60 100.50 -53.75
C HIS A 425 54.77 99.27 -53.31
N THR A 426 55.32 98.08 -53.61
CA THR A 426 55.47 96.93 -52.68
C THR A 426 54.36 96.54 -51.68
N GLU A 427 53.52 95.56 -52.06
CA GLU A 427 53.34 94.21 -51.45
C GLU A 427 53.11 94.02 -49.92
N SER A 428 53.14 95.04 -49.07
CA SER A 428 53.30 94.89 -47.62
C SER A 428 52.06 94.39 -46.84
N PHE A 429 50.85 94.43 -47.41
CA PHE A 429 49.61 94.14 -46.67
C PHE A 429 49.06 92.72 -46.89
N SER A 430 49.26 92.12 -48.07
CA SER A 430 48.80 90.77 -48.38
C SER A 430 49.62 89.69 -47.66
N GLN A 431 50.92 89.89 -47.49
CA GLN A 431 51.80 88.93 -46.80
C GLN A 431 51.41 88.76 -45.32
N MET A 432 51.11 89.85 -44.59
CA MET A 432 50.69 89.74 -43.17
C MET A 432 49.33 89.05 -43.02
N TRP A 433 48.42 89.20 -43.99
CA TRP A 433 47.12 88.50 -43.96
C TRP A 433 47.28 86.99 -44.22
N VAL A 434 48.22 86.60 -45.10
CA VAL A 434 48.58 85.20 -45.34
C VAL A 434 49.35 84.61 -44.14
N GLU A 435 50.25 85.37 -43.49
CA GLU A 435 50.93 84.92 -42.28
C GLU A 435 49.92 84.67 -41.15
N TYR A 436 48.95 85.56 -40.93
CA TYR A 436 47.91 85.36 -39.92
C TYR A 436 47.11 84.07 -40.16
N LEU A 437 46.66 83.83 -41.40
CA LEU A 437 45.91 82.63 -41.76
C LEU A 437 46.73 81.33 -41.58
N LEU A 438 48.01 81.29 -41.97
CA LEU A 438 48.86 80.11 -41.74
C LEU A 438 49.18 79.89 -40.25
N LYS A 439 49.28 80.96 -39.46
CA LYS A 439 49.69 80.93 -38.05
C LYS A 439 48.59 80.46 -37.12
N GLU A 440 47.33 80.81 -37.42
CA GLU A 440 46.17 80.37 -36.64
C GLU A 440 45.71 78.96 -37.08
N ALA A 441 45.65 78.67 -38.38
CA ALA A 441 45.25 77.34 -38.89
C ALA A 441 46.23 76.20 -38.51
N GLY A 442 47.46 76.52 -38.11
CA GLY A 442 48.47 75.55 -37.66
C GLY A 442 48.40 75.18 -36.17
N GLN A 443 47.66 75.92 -35.34
CA GLN A 443 47.72 75.77 -33.87
C GLN A 443 46.42 75.22 -33.27
N GLY A 444 46.06 74.00 -33.67
CA GLY A 444 44.90 73.29 -33.12
C GLY A 444 44.90 71.76 -33.27
N ALA A 445 45.91 71.17 -33.91
CA ALA A 445 45.93 69.73 -34.23
C ALA A 445 47.15 69.01 -33.62
N SER A 446 46.86 67.94 -32.86
CA SER A 446 47.76 66.89 -32.38
C SER A 446 48.78 67.22 -31.27
N THR A 447 48.57 66.61 -30.10
CA THR A 447 49.50 65.94 -29.14
C THR A 447 48.87 65.97 -27.74
N SER A 448 48.95 64.94 -26.88
CA SER A 448 49.38 63.54 -27.04
C SER A 448 48.87 62.72 -25.85
N ALA A 449 48.58 61.43 -26.02
CA ALA A 449 48.48 60.51 -24.88
C ALA A 449 49.86 60.31 -24.22
N PRO A 450 49.96 59.93 -22.93
CA PRO A 450 49.91 58.50 -22.63
C PRO A 450 49.24 58.09 -21.29
N ARG A 451 49.31 56.78 -21.09
CA ARG A 451 48.73 55.86 -20.10
C ARG A 451 49.52 55.83 -18.76
N GLU A 452 48.88 55.27 -17.72
CA GLU A 452 49.43 54.49 -16.57
C GLU A 452 49.29 55.00 -15.10
N THR A 453 48.71 54.10 -14.29
CA THR A 453 48.96 53.80 -12.85
C THR A 453 48.97 54.89 -11.76
N GLY A 454 48.00 54.78 -10.84
CA GLY A 454 48.33 54.19 -9.52
C GLY A 454 47.98 54.96 -8.24
N VAL A 455 47.92 54.18 -7.15
CA VAL A 455 47.99 54.56 -5.71
C VAL A 455 46.75 55.23 -5.06
N SER A 456 46.12 54.48 -4.15
CA SER A 456 45.15 54.97 -3.15
C SER A 456 45.86 55.58 -1.92
N PRO A 457 45.09 56.20 -1.00
CA PRO A 457 45.18 55.70 0.38
C PRO A 457 43.80 55.34 0.99
N SER A 458 43.84 54.65 2.14
CA SER A 458 42.71 53.99 2.78
C SER A 458 42.32 54.61 4.12
N HIS A 459 41.05 54.46 4.53
CA HIS A 459 40.64 54.56 5.93
C HIS A 459 39.62 53.47 6.32
N SER A 460 40.09 52.52 7.15
CA SER A 460 39.37 51.76 8.19
C SER A 460 37.88 51.36 8.00
N ASN A 461 37.66 50.09 7.59
CA ASN A 461 37.19 48.95 8.40
C ASN A 461 36.53 49.19 9.81
N PRO A 462 35.79 48.20 10.39
CA PRO A 462 35.34 46.89 9.84
C PRO A 462 33.87 46.46 10.18
N SER A 463 33.37 45.40 9.53
CA SER A 463 32.56 44.32 10.16
C SER A 463 32.35 43.11 9.22
N LEU A 464 32.68 41.90 9.68
CA LEU A 464 32.44 40.58 9.07
C LEU A 464 32.14 39.59 10.23
N PRO A 465 31.38 38.49 10.04
CA PRO A 465 31.90 37.24 9.45
C PRO A 465 31.02 36.68 8.30
N SER A 466 31.53 36.19 7.18
CA SER A 466 32.41 35.00 6.93
C SER A 466 31.63 33.71 6.64
N SER A 467 31.86 33.14 5.46
CA SER A 467 31.48 31.76 5.09
C SER A 467 32.71 31.06 4.49
N PRO A 468 32.99 29.79 4.83
CA PRO A 468 34.21 29.11 4.38
C PRO A 468 34.06 28.52 2.97
N SER A 469 35.15 28.53 2.21
CA SER A 469 35.33 27.69 1.03
C SER A 469 36.77 27.20 0.99
N LEU A 470 36.95 25.88 0.87
CA LEU A 470 38.23 25.22 0.65
C LEU A 470 38.06 24.05 -0.32
N THR A 471 38.89 24.02 -1.34
CA THR A 471 39.14 22.83 -2.18
C THR A 471 40.32 22.03 -1.61
N PRO A 472 40.48 20.75 -1.97
CA PRO A 472 41.26 20.43 -3.18
C PRO A 472 40.55 19.39 -4.07
N GLY A 473 41.20 18.94 -5.16
CA GLY A 473 40.58 18.03 -6.14
C GLY A 473 41.52 17.01 -6.75
N VAL A 474 41.13 16.51 -7.94
CA VAL A 474 41.87 15.58 -8.83
C VAL A 474 41.99 14.13 -8.34
N ASN A 475 40.99 13.30 -8.70
CA ASN A 475 41.13 12.12 -9.58
C ASN A 475 39.80 11.37 -9.73
N GLY A 476 39.57 10.72 -10.89
CA GLY A 476 38.36 9.89 -11.12
C GLY A 476 37.88 9.89 -12.57
N GLN A 477 38.17 8.82 -13.32
CA GLN A 477 37.84 8.69 -14.75
C GLN A 477 36.36 8.37 -15.04
N ARG A 478 36.00 8.64 -16.32
CA ARG A 478 34.90 8.07 -17.15
C ARG A 478 33.50 8.67 -17.02
N ARG A 479 33.04 9.18 -18.17
CA ARG A 479 31.64 9.49 -18.49
C ARG A 479 30.85 8.19 -18.70
N LEU A 480 29.55 8.23 -18.43
CA LEU A 480 28.56 7.34 -19.05
C LEU A 480 27.72 8.16 -20.05
N ALA A 481 27.19 7.50 -21.08
CA ALA A 481 26.35 8.10 -22.11
C ALA A 481 25.27 7.11 -22.58
N SER A 482 24.11 7.65 -22.99
CA SER A 482 23.11 7.10 -23.91
C SER A 482 22.88 5.57 -23.91
N PHE A 483 21.71 5.13 -23.43
CA PHE A 483 21.19 3.78 -23.63
C PHE A 483 21.01 3.43 -25.12
N GLY A 484 21.30 2.18 -25.49
CA GLY A 484 21.03 1.60 -26.80
C GLY A 484 21.19 0.07 -26.82
N ALA A 485 20.21 -0.64 -27.39
CA ALA A 485 20.03 -2.09 -27.57
C ALA A 485 21.30 -2.99 -27.56
N ALA A 486 21.29 -4.26 -27.07
CA ALA A 486 20.49 -5.34 -27.66
C ALA A 486 20.59 -6.73 -26.92
N MET A 487 19.46 -7.46 -26.91
CA MET A 487 19.27 -8.93 -27.07
C MET A 487 19.75 -10.02 -26.06
N ALA A 488 18.84 -10.99 -25.90
CA ALA A 488 19.02 -12.46 -25.69
C ALA A 488 19.21 -13.08 -24.28
N SER A 489 18.10 -13.56 -23.69
CA SER A 489 17.87 -15.01 -23.48
C SER A 489 16.39 -15.34 -23.17
N SER A 490 16.04 -16.63 -23.36
CA SER A 490 14.69 -17.25 -23.44
C SER A 490 14.01 -17.51 -22.06
N PRO A 491 12.75 -18.02 -21.96
CA PRO A 491 11.85 -18.53 -23.02
C PRO A 491 10.37 -18.05 -22.98
N ASN A 492 9.63 -18.37 -24.06
CA ASN A 492 8.18 -18.14 -24.20
C ASN A 492 7.34 -19.32 -23.66
N LEU A 493 6.14 -19.01 -23.14
CA LEU A 493 5.02 -19.95 -23.03
C LEU A 493 4.08 -19.77 -24.24
N HIS A 494 3.75 -20.87 -24.94
CA HIS A 494 2.76 -20.87 -26.03
C HIS A 494 1.55 -21.73 -25.65
N SER A 495 0.36 -21.11 -25.62
CA SER A 495 -0.92 -21.79 -25.44
C SER A 495 -1.48 -22.27 -26.79
N HIS A 496 -1.30 -23.56 -27.11
CA HIS A 496 -1.87 -24.16 -28.31
C HIS A 496 -3.21 -24.85 -28.03
N LEU A 497 -4.30 -24.29 -28.58
CA LEU A 497 -5.50 -25.06 -28.87
C LEU A 497 -5.25 -25.96 -30.09
N ASN A 498 -5.80 -27.16 -30.09
CA ASN A 498 -6.05 -27.94 -31.30
C ASN A 498 -7.12 -29.04 -31.08
N SER A 499 -7.84 -29.39 -32.14
CA SER A 499 -8.89 -30.43 -32.21
C SER A 499 -9.29 -30.66 -33.67
N PRO A 500 -9.99 -31.77 -34.05
CA PRO A 500 -10.34 -32.98 -33.29
C PRO A 500 -9.69 -34.25 -33.96
N PRO A 501 -10.23 -35.48 -33.83
CA PRO A 501 -11.29 -35.88 -34.79
C PRO A 501 -12.41 -36.80 -34.26
N SER A 502 -13.50 -36.77 -35.03
CA SER A 502 -14.81 -37.43 -34.89
C SER A 502 -14.87 -38.94 -34.57
N ARG A 503 -15.86 -39.35 -33.76
CA ARG A 503 -16.65 -40.57 -34.01
C ARG A 503 -18.12 -40.45 -33.54
N LYS A 504 -19.02 -41.16 -34.24
CA LYS A 504 -20.48 -41.27 -33.99
C LYS A 504 -20.75 -41.91 -32.60
N GLY A 505 -21.87 -41.67 -31.91
CA GLY A 505 -23.04 -40.81 -32.19
C GLY A 505 -24.35 -41.39 -31.58
N LYS A 506 -25.47 -40.65 -31.67
CA LYS A 506 -26.84 -40.92 -31.13
C LYS A 506 -27.07 -40.68 -29.63
N GLY A 507 -27.97 -39.74 -29.31
CA GLY A 507 -28.96 -39.87 -28.22
C GLY A 507 -30.26 -40.50 -28.77
N PRO A 508 -31.47 -40.24 -28.21
CA PRO A 508 -31.85 -39.18 -27.27
C PRO A 508 -32.80 -39.67 -26.12
N GLN A 509 -33.59 -38.74 -25.55
CA GLN A 509 -34.71 -38.92 -24.59
C GLN A 509 -34.28 -39.09 -23.11
N LEU A 510 -34.64 -38.15 -22.22
CA LEU A 510 -35.95 -37.87 -21.59
C LEU A 510 -36.33 -38.92 -20.53
N LEU A 511 -35.96 -38.63 -19.28
CA LEU A 511 -36.92 -38.19 -18.26
C LEU A 511 -36.24 -37.28 -17.23
#